data_AF-A0A6L4WWH0-F1
#
_entry.id   AF-A0A6L4WWH0-F1
#
_cell.length_a   1.000
_cell.length_b   1.000
_cell.length_c   1.000
_cell.angle_alpha   90.00
_cell.angle_beta   90.00
_cell.angle_gamma   90.00
#
_symmetry.space_group_name_H-M   'P 1'
#
loop_
_entity.id
_entity.type
_entity.pdbx_description
1 polymer ?
#
loop_
_entity_poly.entity_id
_entity_poly.type
_entity_poly.pdbx_seq_one_letter_code
_entity_poly.pdbx_strand_id
1 'polypeptide(L)'
;MIDKKIDKSTILIVNDIEKTLNDLLAFYSPHNIRIIKNEEKDEFQLLQATQAIKEAYIASNENKYIFLCGSTFRKEAQNSLLKVLEEPPRNVIFIILTNSKSSILPTIYSRMPYKYMKTSLLKEEISLDISKLDLKDIYMFLKENQKISKNEAKNVVESILLKANKQNMKLSTSQLDLFSKALKLLELNSRPINILTTLLLSLANQKTKI
;
A
#
# COMPACT_ATOMS: atom_id res chain seq x y z
N MET A 1 0.01 -12.15 -3.23
CA MET A 1 0.39 -11.96 -4.64
C MET A 1 -0.85 -12.10 -5.49
N ILE A 2 -0.85 -11.51 -6.69
CA ILE A 2 -1.90 -11.78 -7.67
C ILE A 2 -1.49 -13.05 -8.40
N ASP A 3 -2.19 -14.14 -8.13
CA ASP A 3 -1.82 -15.45 -8.67
C ASP A 3 -2.72 -15.87 -9.85
N LYS A 4 -3.70 -15.03 -10.22
CA LYS A 4 -4.67 -15.30 -11.28
C LYS A 4 -5.17 -14.03 -11.96
N LYS A 5 -5.56 -14.21 -13.23
CA LYS A 5 -6.31 -13.26 -14.04
C LYS A 5 -7.63 -12.87 -13.36
N ILE A 6 -8.05 -11.60 -13.54
CA ILE A 6 -9.32 -11.08 -13.04
C ILE A 6 -10.33 -11.13 -14.18
N ASP A 7 -11.37 -11.95 -14.04
CA ASP A 7 -12.38 -12.14 -15.08
C ASP A 7 -13.69 -11.37 -14.82
N LYS A 8 -13.74 -10.56 -13.74
CA LYS A 8 -14.91 -9.75 -13.37
C LYS A 8 -14.52 -8.36 -12.93
N SER A 9 -15.37 -7.38 -13.24
CA SER A 9 -15.12 -5.99 -12.88
C SER A 9 -14.94 -5.86 -11.36
N THR A 10 -13.81 -5.28 -10.91
CA THR A 10 -13.40 -5.27 -9.50
C THR A 10 -12.62 -4.00 -9.16
N ILE A 11 -12.77 -3.53 -7.92
CA ILE A 11 -11.95 -2.46 -7.34
C ILE A 11 -10.82 -3.08 -6.52
N LEU A 12 -9.59 -2.71 -6.79
CA LEU A 12 -8.39 -3.16 -6.11
C LEU A 12 -7.82 -2.01 -5.29
N ILE A 13 -7.83 -2.18 -3.97
CA ILE A 13 -7.23 -1.22 -3.04
C ILE A 13 -5.79 -1.67 -2.76
N VAL A 14 -4.81 -0.98 -3.30
CA VAL A 14 -3.40 -1.39 -3.38
C VAL A 14 -2.48 -0.42 -2.62
N ASN A 15 -1.22 -0.81 -2.37
CA ASN A 15 -0.23 0.12 -1.81
C ASN A 15 0.40 0.98 -2.90
N ASP A 16 0.73 0.35 -4.03
CA ASP A 16 1.41 0.93 -5.17
C ASP A 16 0.63 0.54 -6.44
N ILE A 17 0.08 1.56 -7.11
CA ILE A 17 -0.75 1.38 -8.30
C ILE A 17 0.11 0.89 -9.47
N GLU A 18 1.27 1.49 -9.70
CA GLU A 18 2.10 1.17 -10.87
C GLU A 18 2.68 -0.24 -10.77
N LYS A 19 3.20 -0.60 -9.59
CA LYS A 19 3.69 -1.96 -9.35
C LYS A 19 2.58 -2.98 -9.57
N THR A 20 1.42 -2.77 -8.96
CA THR A 20 0.30 -3.73 -9.07
C THR A 20 -0.25 -3.81 -10.49
N LEU A 21 -0.26 -2.69 -11.22
CA LEU A 21 -0.63 -2.66 -12.63
C LEU A 21 0.33 -3.52 -13.44
N ASN A 22 1.64 -3.33 -13.32
CA ASN A 22 2.64 -4.11 -14.04
C ASN A 22 2.53 -5.62 -13.74
N ASP A 23 2.33 -5.98 -12.47
CA ASP A 23 2.09 -7.37 -12.05
C ASP A 23 0.82 -7.95 -12.71
N LEU A 24 -0.25 -7.15 -12.83
CA LEU A 24 -1.49 -7.57 -13.49
C LEU A 24 -1.31 -7.74 -15.00
N LEU A 25 -0.62 -6.80 -15.66
CA LEU A 25 -0.47 -6.79 -17.12
C LEU A 25 0.15 -8.09 -17.65
N ALA A 26 0.99 -8.77 -16.88
CA ALA A 26 1.59 -10.06 -17.23
C ALA A 26 0.55 -11.18 -17.50
N PHE A 27 -0.68 -11.05 -16.98
CA PHE A 27 -1.74 -12.05 -17.15
C PHE A 27 -2.68 -11.80 -18.34
N TYR A 28 -2.49 -10.71 -19.08
CA TYR A 28 -3.39 -10.30 -20.16
C TYR A 28 -2.64 -10.08 -21.47
N SER A 29 -3.29 -10.37 -22.59
CA SER A 29 -2.75 -10.06 -23.91
C SER A 29 -2.75 -8.53 -24.13
N PRO A 30 -1.65 -7.93 -24.63
CA PRO A 30 -1.55 -6.48 -24.85
C PRO A 30 -2.67 -5.89 -25.71
N HIS A 31 -3.21 -6.67 -26.66
CA HIS A 31 -4.29 -6.25 -27.55
C HIS A 31 -5.63 -6.03 -26.84
N ASN A 32 -5.84 -6.70 -25.70
CA ASN A 32 -7.10 -6.69 -24.96
C ASN A 32 -7.09 -5.74 -23.77
N ILE A 33 -5.99 -5.01 -23.56
CA ILE A 33 -5.79 -4.13 -22.41
C ILE A 33 -5.94 -2.68 -22.84
N ARG A 34 -6.59 -1.89 -21.97
CA ARG A 34 -6.66 -0.44 -22.07
C ARG A 34 -6.35 0.15 -20.70
N ILE A 35 -5.27 0.92 -20.63
CA ILE A 35 -4.84 1.57 -19.39
C ILE A 35 -5.25 3.03 -19.49
N ILE A 36 -6.01 3.48 -18.51
CA ILE A 36 -6.50 4.85 -18.43
C ILE A 36 -6.03 5.42 -17.10
N LYS A 37 -5.05 6.30 -17.20
CA LYS A 37 -4.47 7.05 -16.10
C LYS A 37 -4.27 8.50 -16.52
N ASN A 38 -4.18 9.38 -15.54
CA ASN A 38 -3.79 10.76 -15.80
C ASN A 38 -2.25 10.81 -15.89
N GLU A 39 -1.72 11.50 -16.91
CA GLU A 39 -0.28 11.57 -17.17
C GLU A 39 0.42 12.60 -16.28
N GLU A 40 -0.30 13.64 -15.83
CA GLU A 40 0.29 14.76 -15.10
C GLU A 40 0.14 14.64 -13.58
N LYS A 41 -0.91 13.96 -13.11
CA LYS A 41 -1.30 13.90 -11.70
C LYS A 41 -1.81 12.51 -11.34
N ASP A 42 -1.65 12.12 -10.08
CA ASP A 42 -2.24 10.89 -9.53
C ASP A 42 -3.76 10.97 -9.30
N GLU A 43 -4.45 11.88 -9.98
CA GLU A 43 -5.86 12.15 -9.83
C GLU A 43 -6.64 11.78 -11.10
N PHE A 44 -7.64 10.93 -10.94
CA PHE A 44 -8.54 10.51 -12.01
C PHE A 44 -9.67 11.53 -12.18
N GLN A 45 -9.72 12.18 -13.35
CA GLN A 45 -10.62 13.28 -13.66
C GLN A 45 -11.65 12.90 -14.73
N LEU A 46 -12.53 13.85 -15.06
CA LEU A 46 -13.63 13.65 -16.00
C LEU A 46 -13.14 13.28 -17.41
N LEU A 47 -11.97 13.80 -17.83
CA LEU A 47 -11.36 13.47 -19.11
C LEU A 47 -11.05 11.97 -19.21
N GLN A 48 -10.40 11.40 -18.19
CA GLN A 48 -10.08 9.97 -18.15
C GLN A 48 -11.36 9.11 -18.06
N ALA A 49 -12.37 9.54 -17.30
CA ALA A 49 -13.65 8.85 -17.27
C ALA A 49 -14.33 8.81 -18.65
N THR A 50 -14.31 9.94 -19.37
CA THR A 50 -14.89 10.02 -20.71
C THR A 50 -14.14 9.13 -21.70
N GLN A 51 -12.81 9.07 -21.61
CA GLN A 51 -11.99 8.14 -22.40
C GLN A 51 -12.35 6.69 -22.10
N ALA A 52 -12.52 6.32 -20.83
CA ALA A 52 -12.91 4.97 -20.42
C ALA A 52 -14.27 4.56 -20.96
N ILE A 53 -15.24 5.46 -20.91
CA ILE A 53 -16.57 5.23 -21.45
C ILE A 53 -16.49 5.02 -22.96
N LYS A 54 -15.79 5.90 -23.70
CA LYS A 54 -15.62 5.75 -25.15
C LYS A 54 -14.98 4.41 -25.50
N GLU A 55 -13.90 4.04 -24.82
CA GLU A 55 -13.20 2.78 -25.06
C GLU A 55 -14.06 1.55 -24.75
N ALA A 56 -14.91 1.62 -23.72
CA ALA A 56 -15.84 0.55 -23.37
C ALA A 56 -16.87 0.28 -24.48
N TYR A 57 -17.34 1.32 -25.16
CA TYR A 57 -18.32 1.17 -26.25
C TYR A 57 -17.70 0.74 -27.59
N ILE A 58 -16.37 0.71 -27.72
CA ILE A 58 -15.72 0.15 -28.90
C ILE A 58 -15.86 -1.38 -28.85
N ALA A 59 -16.64 -1.93 -29.77
CA ALA A 59 -16.92 -3.36 -29.85
C ALA A 59 -15.63 -4.19 -29.97
N SER A 60 -15.63 -5.34 -29.30
CA SER A 60 -14.54 -6.32 -29.33
C SER A 60 -15.13 -7.72 -29.28
N ASN A 61 -14.58 -8.62 -30.10
CA ASN A 61 -14.96 -10.04 -30.08
C ASN A 61 -14.43 -10.76 -28.84
N GLU A 62 -13.33 -10.27 -28.27
CA GLU A 62 -12.70 -10.80 -27.06
C GLU A 62 -12.93 -9.90 -25.85
N ASN A 63 -12.72 -10.46 -24.65
CA ASN A 63 -12.76 -9.72 -23.39
C ASN A 63 -11.74 -8.57 -23.39
N LYS A 64 -12.24 -7.35 -23.30
CA LYS A 64 -11.49 -6.11 -23.14
C LYS A 64 -11.39 -5.75 -21.65
N TYR A 65 -10.18 -5.51 -21.20
CA TYR A 65 -9.85 -5.15 -19.82
C TYR A 65 -9.48 -3.68 -19.75
N ILE A 66 -10.31 -2.88 -19.08
CA ILE A 66 -10.09 -1.44 -18.91
C ILE A 66 -9.62 -1.18 -17.49
N PHE A 67 -8.36 -0.77 -17.37
CA PHE A 67 -7.72 -0.43 -16.10
C PHE A 67 -7.88 1.07 -15.84
N LEU A 68 -8.57 1.42 -14.76
CA LEU A 68 -8.75 2.80 -14.30
C LEU A 68 -7.81 3.03 -13.12
N CYS A 69 -6.76 3.83 -13.31
CA CYS A 69 -5.70 4.00 -12.32
C CYS A 69 -5.71 5.43 -11.76
N GLY A 70 -5.79 5.55 -10.42
CA GLY A 70 -5.67 6.85 -9.74
C GLY A 70 -5.62 6.74 -8.22
N SER A 71 -4.79 7.55 -7.59
CA SER A 71 -4.73 7.67 -6.13
C SER A 71 -6.01 8.30 -5.59
N THR A 72 -6.53 9.31 -6.28
CA THR A 72 -7.81 9.96 -6.00
C THR A 72 -8.71 9.96 -7.24
N PHE A 73 -10.02 9.88 -7.03
CA PHE A 73 -11.00 9.98 -8.12
C PHE A 73 -11.92 11.17 -7.86
N ARG A 74 -12.03 12.11 -8.79
CA ARG A 74 -12.95 13.25 -8.66
C ARG A 74 -14.39 12.78 -8.70
N LYS A 75 -15.26 13.40 -7.89
CA LYS A 75 -16.69 13.02 -7.80
C LYS A 75 -17.39 13.02 -9.17
N GLU A 76 -17.10 14.03 -10.00
CA GLU A 76 -17.67 14.17 -11.34
C GLU A 76 -17.26 13.00 -12.25
N ALA A 77 -15.98 12.61 -12.23
CA ALA A 77 -15.47 11.46 -12.96
C ALA A 77 -16.18 10.17 -12.53
N GLN A 78 -16.30 9.96 -11.22
CA GLN A 78 -16.96 8.80 -10.65
C GLN A 78 -18.44 8.71 -11.03
N ASN A 79 -19.17 9.83 -10.94
CA ASN A 79 -20.58 9.88 -11.32
C ASN A 79 -20.79 9.59 -12.80
N SER A 80 -19.90 10.05 -13.68
CA SER A 80 -19.97 9.76 -15.11
C SER A 80 -19.77 8.27 -15.43
N LEU A 81 -18.98 7.56 -14.61
CA LEU A 81 -18.73 6.13 -14.76
C LEU A 81 -19.88 5.25 -14.26
N LEU A 82 -20.79 5.77 -13.43
CA LEU A 82 -21.84 4.95 -12.79
C LEU A 82 -22.64 4.11 -13.80
N LYS A 83 -23.06 4.72 -14.90
CA LYS A 83 -23.88 4.06 -15.92
C LYS A 83 -23.14 2.89 -16.59
N VAL A 84 -21.87 3.10 -16.96
CA VAL A 84 -21.08 2.06 -17.66
C VAL A 84 -20.59 0.96 -16.72
N LEU A 85 -20.45 1.25 -15.43
CA LEU A 85 -20.08 0.25 -14.43
C LEU A 85 -21.27 -0.62 -14.01
N GLU A 86 -22.48 -0.08 -14.04
CA GLU A 86 -23.73 -0.81 -13.74
C GLU A 86 -24.14 -1.74 -14.87
N GLU A 87 -24.09 -1.25 -16.11
CA GLU A 87 -24.42 -2.01 -17.32
C GLU A 87 -23.24 -1.96 -18.30
N PRO A 88 -22.15 -2.72 -18.03
CA PRO A 88 -21.00 -2.73 -18.92
C PRO A 88 -21.36 -3.32 -20.29
N PRO A 89 -20.80 -2.77 -21.38
CA PRO A 89 -20.94 -3.37 -22.71
C PRO A 89 -20.41 -4.82 -22.74
N ARG A 90 -20.86 -5.60 -23.72
CA ARG A 90 -20.44 -7.00 -23.86
C ARG A 90 -18.92 -7.11 -23.91
N ASN A 91 -18.39 -8.11 -23.21
CA ASN A 91 -16.96 -8.40 -23.14
C ASN A 91 -16.11 -7.29 -22.51
N VAL A 92 -16.68 -6.34 -21.75
CA VAL A 92 -15.89 -5.29 -21.07
C VAL A 92 -15.79 -5.59 -19.58
N ILE A 93 -14.55 -5.57 -19.07
CA ILE A 93 -14.23 -5.79 -17.66
C ILE A 93 -13.47 -4.57 -17.13
N PHE A 94 -14.01 -3.94 -16.09
CA PHE A 94 -13.40 -2.76 -15.46
C PHE A 94 -12.58 -3.14 -14.23
N ILE A 95 -11.31 -2.74 -14.20
CA ILE A 95 -10.43 -2.95 -13.06
C ILE A 95 -10.01 -1.59 -12.53
N ILE A 96 -10.47 -1.23 -11.34
CA ILE A 96 -10.15 0.07 -10.72
C ILE A 96 -9.00 -0.14 -9.75
N LEU A 97 -7.89 0.59 -9.91
CA LEU A 97 -6.74 0.56 -9.02
C LEU A 97 -6.66 1.87 -8.23
N THR A 98 -6.70 1.78 -6.90
CA THR A 98 -6.62 2.96 -6.02
C THR A 98 -5.89 2.67 -4.69
N ASN A 99 -5.30 3.69 -4.06
CA ASN A 99 -4.57 3.51 -2.80
C ASN A 99 -5.45 3.56 -1.55
N SER A 100 -6.67 4.09 -1.65
CA SER A 100 -7.54 4.29 -0.49
C SER A 100 -8.97 3.86 -0.78
N LYS A 101 -9.67 3.35 0.24
CA LYS A 101 -11.11 3.11 0.12
C LYS A 101 -11.88 4.43 -0.04
N SER A 102 -11.43 5.49 0.64
CA SER A 102 -12.12 6.79 0.69
C SER A 102 -12.06 7.58 -0.62
N SER A 103 -11.22 7.19 -1.58
CA SER A 103 -11.13 7.84 -2.89
C SER A 103 -12.33 7.52 -3.79
N ILE A 104 -13.02 6.41 -3.53
CA ILE A 104 -14.16 5.93 -4.32
C ILE A 104 -15.47 6.17 -3.57
N LEU A 105 -16.50 6.59 -4.31
CA LEU A 105 -17.82 6.88 -3.79
C LEU A 105 -18.54 5.59 -3.36
N PRO A 106 -19.35 5.65 -2.28
CA PRO A 106 -20.18 4.53 -1.86
C PRO A 106 -21.07 3.94 -2.97
N THR A 107 -21.52 4.78 -3.91
CA THR A 107 -22.36 4.41 -5.05
C THR A 107 -21.66 3.50 -6.08
N ILE A 108 -20.33 3.55 -6.15
CA ILE A 108 -19.55 2.62 -6.98
C ILE A 108 -19.34 1.31 -6.21
N TYR A 109 -19.02 1.38 -4.91
CA TYR A 109 -18.87 0.18 -4.08
C TYR A 109 -20.14 -0.68 -3.99
N SER A 110 -21.33 -0.07 -4.12
CA SER A 110 -22.58 -0.82 -4.16
C SER A 110 -22.76 -1.63 -5.46
N ARG A 111 -22.05 -1.28 -6.53
CA ARG A 111 -22.18 -1.87 -7.88
C ARG A 111 -21.03 -2.79 -8.24
N MET A 112 -19.87 -2.63 -7.61
CA MET A 112 -18.67 -3.40 -7.92
C MET A 112 -18.07 -4.04 -6.67
N PRO A 113 -17.63 -5.31 -6.75
CA PRO A 113 -16.87 -5.92 -5.67
C PRO A 113 -15.53 -5.18 -5.51
N TYR A 114 -15.05 -5.14 -4.27
CA TYR A 114 -13.73 -4.59 -3.96
C TYR A 114 -12.88 -5.62 -3.20
N LYS A 115 -11.57 -5.55 -3.39
CA LYS A 115 -10.60 -6.39 -2.70
C LYS A 115 -9.46 -5.53 -2.18
N TYR A 116 -9.12 -5.73 -0.90
CA TYR A 116 -7.89 -5.19 -0.35
C TYR A 116 -6.72 -6.05 -0.82
N MET A 117 -5.84 -5.41 -1.59
CA MET A 117 -4.58 -5.93 -2.12
C MET A 117 -3.39 -5.21 -1.50
N LYS A 118 -3.64 -4.44 -0.45
CA LYS A 118 -2.59 -4.00 0.46
C LYS A 118 -2.03 -5.25 1.12
N THR A 119 -0.93 -5.75 0.59
CA THR A 119 0.00 -6.46 1.46
C THR A 119 0.30 -5.49 2.59
N SER A 120 0.19 -5.89 3.87
CA SER A 120 1.13 -5.31 4.82
C SER A 120 2.45 -5.42 4.10
N LEU A 121 3.08 -4.30 3.72
CA LEU A 121 4.46 -4.35 3.24
C LEU A 121 5.11 -5.36 4.19
N LEU A 122 5.64 -6.45 3.65
CA LEU A 122 6.55 -7.29 4.41
C LEU A 122 7.68 -6.33 4.72
N LYS A 123 7.45 -5.51 5.76
CA LYS A 123 8.42 -4.67 6.41
C LYS A 123 9.51 -5.65 6.68
N GLU A 124 10.64 -5.39 6.02
CA GLU A 124 11.79 -6.28 6.00
C GLU A 124 11.88 -6.94 7.35
N GLU A 125 11.76 -8.27 7.39
CA GLU A 125 11.86 -8.96 8.65
C GLU A 125 13.23 -8.66 9.20
N ILE A 126 13.28 -7.76 10.19
CA ILE A 126 14.51 -7.45 10.86
C ILE A 126 15.04 -8.77 11.45
N SER A 127 16.32 -9.01 11.19
CA SER A 127 17.07 -10.17 11.71
C SER A 127 17.13 -10.19 13.23
N LEU A 128 16.82 -9.04 13.86
CA LEU A 128 16.83 -8.86 15.31
C LEU A 128 15.77 -9.71 16.01
N ASP A 129 16.20 -10.52 16.96
CA ASP A 129 15.33 -11.19 17.91
C ASP A 129 15.10 -10.30 19.13
N ILE A 130 13.96 -9.59 19.18
CA ILE A 130 13.65 -8.66 20.28
C ILE A 130 13.52 -9.41 21.61
N SER A 131 13.05 -10.66 21.58
CA SER A 131 12.89 -11.52 22.76
C SER A 131 14.24 -11.94 23.37
N LYS A 132 15.33 -11.98 22.58
CA LYS A 132 16.68 -12.38 23.02
C LYS A 132 17.74 -11.29 22.91
N LEU A 133 17.32 -10.08 22.51
CA LEU A 133 18.15 -8.89 22.37
C LEU A 133 19.17 -8.69 23.50
N ASP A 134 20.45 -8.69 23.13
CA ASP A 134 21.59 -8.33 23.98
C ASP A 134 22.33 -7.09 23.44
N LEU A 135 23.36 -6.61 24.16
CA LEU A 135 24.13 -5.44 23.75
C LEU A 135 24.93 -5.65 22.46
N LYS A 136 25.35 -6.88 22.16
CA LYS A 136 26.12 -7.21 20.96
C LYS A 136 25.22 -7.14 19.74
N ASP A 137 24.00 -7.68 19.84
CA ASP A 137 22.97 -7.63 18.80
C ASP A 137 22.58 -6.17 18.51
N ILE A 138 22.38 -5.36 19.55
CA ILE A 138 22.08 -3.93 19.40
C ILE A 138 23.21 -3.22 18.67
N TYR A 139 24.47 -3.45 19.07
CA TYR A 139 25.62 -2.82 18.43
C TYR A 139 25.73 -3.20 16.94
N MET A 140 25.59 -4.49 16.62
CA MET A 140 25.66 -4.97 15.23
C MET A 140 24.55 -4.36 14.37
N PHE A 141 23.32 -4.35 14.89
CA PHE A 141 22.18 -3.77 14.19
C PHE A 141 22.33 -2.26 13.96
N LEU A 142 22.80 -1.52 14.97
CA LEU A 142 23.07 -0.09 14.83
C LEU A 142 24.20 0.18 13.83
N LYS A 143 25.22 -0.68 13.79
CA LYS A 143 26.34 -0.58 12.83
C LYS A 143 25.86 -0.75 11.38
N GLU A 144 24.97 -1.70 11.13
CA GLU A 144 24.36 -1.90 9.81
C GLU A 144 23.47 -0.73 9.40
N ASN A 145 22.83 -0.06 10.38
CA ASN A 145 21.87 1.01 10.16
C ASN A 145 22.44 2.44 10.38
N GLN A 146 23.77 2.64 10.30
CA GLN A 146 24.38 3.95 10.62
C GLN A 146 24.00 5.09 9.67
N LYS A 147 23.77 4.79 8.39
CA LYS A 147 23.60 5.78 7.32
C LYS A 147 22.21 5.78 6.70
N ILE A 148 21.21 5.29 7.44
CA ILE A 148 19.84 5.25 6.95
C ILE A 148 19.22 6.65 6.89
N SER A 149 18.39 6.86 5.89
CA SER A 149 17.55 8.04 5.73
C SER A 149 16.44 8.09 6.79
N LYS A 150 15.80 9.25 6.91
CA LYS A 150 14.64 9.45 7.78
C LYS A 150 13.50 8.47 7.48
N ASN A 151 13.21 8.19 6.21
CA ASN A 151 12.12 7.30 5.82
C ASN A 151 12.46 5.84 6.10
N GLU A 152 13.70 5.41 5.84
CA GLU A 152 14.18 4.09 6.22
C GLU A 152 14.15 3.89 7.74
N ALA A 153 14.54 4.89 8.51
CA ALA A 153 14.47 4.84 9.97
C ALA A 153 13.05 4.66 10.50
N LYS A 154 12.05 5.32 9.90
CA LYS A 154 10.63 5.10 10.27
C LYS A 154 10.23 3.66 9.98
N ASN A 155 10.61 3.14 8.82
CA ASN A 155 10.34 1.75 8.46
C ASN A 155 10.98 0.79 9.46
N VAL A 156 12.22 1.06 9.91
CA VAL A 156 12.90 0.25 10.93
C VAL A 156 12.16 0.30 12.28
N VAL A 157 11.80 1.49 12.76
CA VAL A 157 11.03 1.64 14.03
C VAL A 157 9.72 0.85 13.97
N GLU A 158 9.00 0.95 12.87
CA GLU A 158 7.74 0.23 12.72
C GLU A 158 7.96 -1.29 12.59
N SER A 159 9.06 -1.72 11.97
CA SER A 159 9.43 -3.14 11.86
C SER A 159 9.79 -3.73 13.22
N ILE A 160 10.48 -2.98 14.08
CA ILE A 160 10.77 -3.37 15.46
C ILE A 160 9.47 -3.57 16.25
N LEU A 161 8.50 -2.65 16.14
CA LEU A 161 7.22 -2.77 16.83
C LEU A 161 6.45 -4.01 16.40
N LEU A 162 6.41 -4.28 15.08
CA LEU A 162 5.76 -5.48 14.55
C LEU A 162 6.46 -6.76 14.99
N LYS A 163 7.79 -6.78 15.01
CA LYS A 163 8.57 -7.94 15.48
C LYS A 163 8.31 -8.21 16.96
N ALA A 164 8.30 -7.18 17.80
CA ALA A 164 7.98 -7.30 19.22
C ALA A 164 6.58 -7.91 19.42
N ASN A 165 5.59 -7.46 18.65
CA ASN A 165 4.24 -8.01 18.70
C ASN A 165 4.17 -9.47 18.21
N LYS A 166 4.82 -9.80 17.08
CA LYS A 166 4.92 -11.18 16.55
C LYS A 166 5.57 -12.14 17.57
N GLN A 167 6.52 -11.66 18.36
CA GLN A 167 7.20 -12.43 19.40
C GLN A 167 6.44 -12.44 20.74
N ASN A 168 5.19 -11.96 20.77
CA ASN A 168 4.36 -11.86 21.98
C ASN A 168 5.02 -11.08 23.14
N MET A 169 5.90 -10.14 22.81
CA MET A 169 6.55 -9.30 23.81
C MET A 169 5.53 -8.28 24.36
N LYS A 170 5.29 -8.30 25.68
CA LYS A 170 4.43 -7.31 26.33
C LYS A 170 5.16 -5.97 26.44
N LEU A 171 4.79 -5.00 25.62
CA LEU A 171 5.33 -3.64 25.71
C LEU A 171 4.61 -2.84 26.82
N SER A 172 5.36 -2.11 27.63
CA SER A 172 4.79 -1.16 28.59
C SER A 172 4.19 0.06 27.89
N THR A 173 3.31 0.78 28.58
CA THR A 173 2.79 2.06 28.09
C THR A 173 3.89 3.07 27.79
N SER A 174 4.93 3.13 28.62
CA SER A 174 6.09 3.99 28.39
C SER A 174 6.89 3.63 27.14
N GLN A 175 7.00 2.34 26.80
CA GLN A 175 7.66 1.90 25.57
C GLN A 175 6.81 2.23 24.34
N LEU A 176 5.49 2.00 24.40
CA LEU A 176 4.59 2.39 23.31
C LEU A 176 4.62 3.91 23.06
N ASP A 177 4.70 4.70 24.12
CA ASP A 177 4.92 6.15 24.02
C ASP A 177 6.29 6.47 23.41
N LEU A 178 7.34 5.70 23.74
CA LEU A 178 8.66 5.84 23.15
C LEU A 178 8.65 5.58 21.62
N PHE A 179 7.91 4.57 21.14
CA PHE A 179 7.73 4.35 19.69
C PHE A 179 7.07 5.55 19.02
N SER A 180 6.03 6.10 19.64
CA SER A 180 5.33 7.28 19.12
C SER A 180 6.25 8.51 19.08
N LYS A 181 7.04 8.73 20.14
CA LYS A 181 8.05 9.79 20.21
C LYS A 181 9.15 9.60 19.17
N ALA A 182 9.62 8.37 18.96
CA ALA A 182 10.65 8.05 17.98
C ALA A 182 10.23 8.46 16.56
N LEU A 183 9.00 8.10 16.14
CA LEU A 183 8.46 8.49 14.84
C LEU A 183 8.33 10.02 14.72
N LYS A 184 7.88 10.69 15.78
CA LYS A 184 7.78 12.16 15.81
C LYS A 184 9.15 12.85 15.74
N LEU A 185 10.16 12.34 16.43
CA LEU A 185 11.52 12.89 16.40
C LEU A 185 12.18 12.69 15.03
N LEU A 186 11.92 11.56 14.36
CA LEU A 186 12.31 11.35 12.97
C LEU A 186 11.66 12.39 12.05
N GLU A 187 10.42 12.79 12.30
CA GLU A 187 9.80 13.90 11.56
C GLU A 187 10.55 15.22 11.73
N LEU A 188 11.05 15.49 12.94
CA LEU A 188 11.78 16.69 13.33
C LEU A 188 13.28 16.66 12.97
N ASN A 189 13.68 15.82 12.00
CA ASN A 189 15.07 15.70 11.50
C ASN A 189 16.10 15.31 12.58
N SER A 190 15.67 14.68 13.67
CA SER A 190 16.58 14.11 14.65
C SER A 190 17.37 12.94 14.05
N ARG A 191 18.63 12.76 14.48
CA ARG A 191 19.53 11.74 13.94
C ARG A 191 18.94 10.32 14.14
N PRO A 192 18.68 9.55 13.07
CA PRO A 192 18.09 8.21 13.16
C PRO A 192 18.79 7.27 14.14
N ILE A 193 20.13 7.26 14.12
CA ILE A 193 20.95 6.37 14.95
C ILE A 193 20.69 6.55 16.45
N ASN A 194 20.53 7.79 16.91
CA ASN A 194 20.29 8.10 18.32
C ASN A 194 18.91 7.62 18.77
N ILE A 195 17.91 7.76 17.88
CA ILE A 195 16.53 7.33 18.14
C ILE A 195 16.48 5.81 18.22
N LEU A 196 17.08 5.11 17.26
CA LEU A 196 17.14 3.64 17.27
C LEU A 196 17.89 3.12 18.50
N THR A 197 18.99 3.76 18.88
CA THR A 197 19.77 3.40 20.08
C THR A 197 18.90 3.45 21.34
N THR A 198 18.21 4.57 21.53
CA THR A 198 17.32 4.78 22.69
C THR A 198 16.22 3.72 22.74
N LEU A 199 15.62 3.42 21.58
CA LEU A 199 14.52 2.48 21.47
C LEU A 199 14.96 1.04 21.76
N LEU A 200 16.07 0.60 21.16
CA LEU A 200 16.61 -0.74 21.35
C LEU A 200 17.09 -0.99 22.78
N LEU A 201 17.76 -0.01 23.40
CA LEU A 201 18.18 -0.11 24.80
C LEU A 201 16.97 -0.18 25.74
N SER A 202 15.90 0.56 25.45
CA SER A 202 14.67 0.50 26.26
C SER A 202 13.98 -0.86 26.17
N LEU A 203 14.08 -1.56 25.03
CA LEU A 203 13.54 -2.90 24.85
C LEU A 203 14.41 -3.96 25.57
N ALA A 204 15.73 -3.84 25.49
CA ALA A 204 16.65 -4.75 26.19
C ALA A 204 16.56 -4.66 27.72
N ASN A 205 16.45 -3.43 28.26
CA ASN A 205 16.37 -3.18 29.71
C ASN A 205 15.10 -3.71 30.38
N GLN A 206 14.09 -4.13 29.60
CA GLN A 206 12.88 -4.72 30.17
C GLN A 206 13.14 -6.10 30.79
N LYS A 207 14.16 -6.82 30.31
CA LYS A 207 14.52 -8.15 30.83
C LYS A 207 15.19 -8.09 32.20
N THR A 208 15.93 -7.03 32.48
CA THR A 208 16.68 -6.87 33.72
C THR A 208 15.80 -6.55 34.94
N LYS A 209 14.48 -6.39 34.73
CA LYS A 209 13.50 -6.06 35.78
C LYS A 209 12.60 -7.23 36.19
N ILE A 210 12.90 -8.46 35.78
CA ILE A 210 12.20 -9.68 36.20
C ILE A 210 13.09 -10.45 37.18
#